data_AF-A0A7Z2ZEB9-F1
#
_entry.id   AF-A0A7Z2ZEB9-F1
#
_cell.length_a   1.000
_cell.length_b   1.000
_cell.length_c   1.000
_cell.angle_alpha   90.00
_cell.angle_beta   90.00
_cell.angle_gamma   90.00
#
_symmetry.space_group_name_H-M   'P 1'
#
loop_
_entity.id
_entity.type
_entity.pdbx_description
1 polymer ?
#
loop_
_entity_poly.entity_id
_entity_poly.type
_entity_poly.pdbx_seq_one_letter_code
_entity_poly.pdbx_strand_id
1 'polypeptide(L)'
;MQYKTANNFSTDPIFDLEAMEYIKYRAAYDYPKAYAERAVQGNHDIQLTPDLFARFVVPNQDQRTDLWLDNYHYSLLRSGSAEDRLLGITSVVYWGYFTFGDSYARNKVDWLINGNKGQPATTSAMAFAHTTAAINHLDQKCIGEAMFSLQGLSQLNRTPFASKVIAFMAPSAAGVYDNRIADGLSLHSWAANFSKGIGQTNSPQVRSCYQSWCIYLTQIASQLNLGISLGKEWMWSCGDDQGEVWRALDVERAIFAMFGATPANAAK
;
A
#
# COMPACT_ATOMS: atom_id res chain seq x y z
N MET A 1 -7.28 -21.87 -4.93
CA MET A 1 -8.15 -21.15 -3.97
C MET A 1 -9.54 -21.02 -4.57
N GLN A 2 -10.59 -21.57 -3.93
CA GLN A 2 -11.96 -21.21 -4.30
C GLN A 2 -12.21 -19.83 -3.72
N TYR A 3 -12.38 -18.84 -4.60
CA TYR A 3 -12.52 -17.48 -4.16
C TYR A 3 -13.91 -17.22 -3.54
N LYS A 4 -13.92 -16.53 -2.42
CA LYS A 4 -15.08 -16.46 -1.52
C LYS A 4 -15.89 -15.20 -1.75
N THR A 5 -17.21 -15.35 -1.84
CA THR A 5 -18.13 -14.23 -2.05
C THR A 5 -18.15 -13.31 -0.84
N ALA A 6 -17.82 -12.04 -1.04
CA ALA A 6 -18.06 -10.99 -0.06
C ALA A 6 -19.55 -10.62 -0.07
N ASN A 7 -20.40 -11.45 0.53
CA ASN A 7 -21.80 -11.11 0.76
C ASN A 7 -21.91 -10.32 2.07
N ASN A 8 -21.69 -9.01 1.95
CA ASN A 8 -21.90 -7.94 2.91
C ASN A 8 -21.30 -8.02 4.32
N PHE A 9 -21.00 -9.16 4.96
CA PHE A 9 -20.40 -9.17 6.32
C PHE A 9 -19.57 -10.40 6.69
N SER A 10 -19.43 -11.43 5.85
CA SER A 10 -18.65 -12.64 6.17
C SER A 10 -17.89 -13.17 4.97
N THR A 11 -16.67 -13.65 5.20
CA THR A 11 -15.88 -14.47 4.27
C THR A 11 -16.02 -15.92 4.70
N ASP A 12 -16.06 -16.87 3.76
CA ASP A 12 -16.11 -18.30 4.14
C ASP A 12 -14.85 -18.71 4.93
N PRO A 13 -14.94 -19.72 5.82
CA PRO A 13 -13.81 -20.18 6.63
C PRO A 13 -12.59 -20.61 5.80
N ILE A 14 -11.40 -20.10 6.10
CA ILE A 14 -10.12 -20.51 5.49
C ILE A 14 -9.74 -21.88 6.03
N PHE A 15 -9.37 -22.78 5.11
CA PHE A 15 -8.88 -24.11 5.42
C PHE A 15 -7.37 -24.21 5.17
N ASP A 16 -6.74 -25.28 5.67
CA ASP A 16 -5.28 -25.46 5.63
C ASP A 16 -4.70 -25.27 4.21
N LEU A 17 -5.31 -25.88 3.18
CA LEU A 17 -4.83 -25.74 1.79
C LEU A 17 -4.88 -24.29 1.28
N GLU A 18 -5.87 -23.51 1.71
CA GLU A 18 -5.99 -22.11 1.31
C GLU A 18 -4.99 -21.22 2.05
N ALA A 19 -4.79 -21.46 3.35
CA ALA A 19 -3.76 -20.77 4.13
C ALA A 19 -2.36 -21.00 3.57
N MET A 20 -2.05 -22.23 3.13
CA MET A 20 -0.76 -22.54 2.50
C MET A 20 -0.55 -21.78 1.18
N GLU A 21 -1.60 -21.56 0.39
CA GLU A 21 -1.50 -20.72 -0.81
C GLU A 21 -1.23 -19.26 -0.45
N TYR A 22 -1.87 -18.70 0.58
CA TYR A 22 -1.55 -17.35 1.06
C TYR A 22 -0.07 -17.23 1.46
N ILE A 23 0.46 -18.18 2.25
CA ILE A 23 1.88 -18.19 2.66
C ILE A 23 2.80 -18.22 1.44
N LYS A 24 2.54 -19.15 0.52
CA LYS A 24 3.31 -19.31 -0.72
C LYS A 24 3.35 -18.02 -1.54
N TYR A 25 2.20 -17.40 -1.78
CA TYR A 25 2.17 -16.17 -2.57
C TYR A 25 2.72 -14.96 -1.81
N ARG A 26 2.58 -14.91 -0.48
CA ARG A 26 3.19 -13.86 0.33
C ARG A 26 4.72 -13.90 0.24
N ALA A 27 5.30 -15.11 0.23
CA ALA A 27 6.73 -15.32 0.04
C ALA A 27 7.21 -14.98 -1.39
N ALA A 28 6.33 -15.13 -2.38
CA ALA A 28 6.60 -14.79 -3.78
C ALA A 28 6.43 -13.30 -4.12
N TYR A 29 6.01 -12.47 -3.15
CA TYR A 29 5.85 -11.03 -3.38
C TYR A 29 7.21 -10.36 -3.63
N ASP A 30 7.42 -9.87 -4.85
CA ASP A 30 8.72 -9.48 -5.39
C ASP A 30 8.89 -7.96 -5.56
N TYR A 31 8.05 -7.16 -4.91
CA TYR A 31 8.10 -5.70 -5.09
C TYR A 31 9.40 -5.11 -4.52
N PRO A 32 10.14 -4.28 -5.27
CA PRO A 32 11.47 -3.81 -4.90
C PRO A 32 11.48 -2.98 -3.62
N LYS A 33 12.52 -3.12 -2.80
CA LYS A 33 12.76 -2.31 -1.58
C LYS A 33 13.28 -0.90 -1.88
N ALA A 34 12.63 -0.20 -2.80
CA ALA A 34 12.98 1.17 -3.20
C ALA A 34 12.32 2.19 -2.27
N TYR A 35 13.06 3.18 -1.79
CA TYR A 35 12.53 4.19 -0.87
C TYR A 35 13.34 5.49 -0.91
N ALA A 36 12.76 6.58 -0.40
CA ALA A 36 13.49 7.81 -0.13
C ALA A 36 13.83 7.89 1.35
N GLU A 37 15.05 8.33 1.67
CA GLU A 37 15.54 8.53 3.03
C GLU A 37 16.14 9.90 3.26
N ARG A 38 16.17 10.33 4.52
CA ARG A 38 16.75 11.60 4.92
C ARG A 38 18.24 11.63 4.55
N ALA A 39 18.67 12.73 3.97
CA ALA A 39 20.03 12.94 3.53
C ALA A 39 20.62 14.22 4.14
N VAL A 40 21.94 14.35 4.06
CA VAL A 40 22.65 15.57 4.46
C VAL A 40 22.79 16.51 3.27
N GLN A 41 22.87 17.82 3.56
CA GLN A 41 23.14 18.81 2.53
C GLN A 41 24.46 18.49 1.79
N GLY A 42 24.47 18.63 0.47
CA GLY A 42 25.61 18.27 -0.38
C GLY A 42 25.73 16.78 -0.76
N ASN A 43 24.95 15.89 -0.14
CA ASN A 43 24.88 14.46 -0.51
C ASN A 43 23.42 13.99 -0.58
N HIS A 44 22.65 14.57 -1.50
CA HIS A 44 21.22 14.32 -1.67
C HIS A 44 20.84 14.28 -3.16
N ASP A 45 19.71 13.64 -3.44
CA ASP A 45 19.12 13.60 -4.79
C ASP A 45 18.04 14.67 -4.99
N ILE A 46 17.32 15.03 -3.92
CA ILE A 46 16.26 16.03 -3.96
C ILE A 46 16.18 16.81 -2.64
N GLN A 47 15.88 18.10 -2.74
CA GLN A 47 15.56 18.96 -1.60
C GLN A 47 14.03 19.02 -1.45
N LEU A 48 13.50 18.64 -0.28
CA LEU A 48 12.06 18.58 0.00
C LEU A 48 11.55 19.87 0.66
N THR A 49 12.36 20.47 1.52
CA THR A 49 12.14 21.79 2.13
C THR A 49 13.49 22.52 2.24
N PRO A 50 13.56 23.80 2.65
CA PRO A 50 14.84 24.49 2.86
C PRO A 50 15.83 23.69 3.74
N ASP A 51 15.32 22.96 4.73
CA ASP A 51 16.12 22.25 5.74
C ASP A 51 16.03 20.71 5.66
N LEU A 52 15.25 20.17 4.70
CA LEU A 52 15.09 18.72 4.50
C LEU A 52 15.59 18.30 3.12
N PHE A 53 16.56 17.40 3.11
CA PHE A 53 17.10 16.75 1.92
C PHE A 53 16.81 15.25 1.95
N ALA A 54 16.65 14.64 0.78
CA ALA A 54 16.44 13.21 0.64
C ALA A 54 17.33 12.59 -0.44
N ARG A 55 17.69 11.33 -0.23
CA ARG A 55 18.33 10.46 -1.22
C ARG A 55 17.43 9.27 -1.54
N PHE A 56 17.50 8.79 -2.77
CA PHE A 56 16.76 7.63 -3.23
C PHE A 56 17.62 6.38 -3.09
N VAL A 57 17.06 5.39 -2.41
CA VAL A 57 17.67 4.08 -2.24
C VAL A 57 17.17 3.16 -3.34
N VAL A 58 18.09 2.82 -4.25
CA VAL A 58 17.86 1.85 -5.32
C VAL A 58 18.24 0.47 -4.77
N PRO A 59 17.31 -0.49 -4.71
CA PRO A 59 17.61 -1.82 -4.18
C PRO A 59 18.45 -2.65 -5.16
N ASN A 60 19.28 -3.53 -4.62
CA ASN A 60 19.89 -4.62 -5.39
C ASN A 60 18.81 -5.60 -5.87
N GLN A 61 19.17 -6.47 -6.83
CA GLN A 61 18.23 -7.39 -7.48
C GLN A 61 17.45 -8.29 -6.51
N ASP A 62 18.00 -8.63 -5.34
CA ASP A 62 17.37 -9.52 -4.36
C ASP A 62 16.66 -8.80 -3.20
N GLN A 63 16.74 -7.46 -3.15
CA GLN A 63 16.15 -6.69 -2.06
C GLN A 63 14.67 -6.40 -2.33
N ARG A 64 13.81 -7.08 -1.57
CA ARG A 64 12.35 -6.97 -1.65
C ARG A 64 11.76 -6.16 -0.50
N THR A 65 10.57 -5.62 -0.73
CA THR A 65 9.77 -4.92 0.28
C THR A 65 9.47 -5.87 1.44
N ASP A 66 9.85 -5.44 2.64
CA ASP A 66 9.83 -6.24 3.87
C ASP A 66 9.19 -5.45 5.03
N LEU A 67 9.15 -6.07 6.22
CA LEU A 67 8.61 -5.43 7.42
C LEU A 67 9.37 -4.17 7.83
N TRP A 68 10.68 -4.13 7.59
CA TRP A 68 11.47 -2.94 7.87
C TRP A 68 10.96 -1.75 7.05
N LEU A 69 10.72 -1.94 5.75
CA LEU A 69 10.25 -0.85 4.90
C LEU A 69 8.82 -0.41 5.28
N ASP A 70 7.96 -1.36 5.65
CA ASP A 70 6.62 -1.05 6.16
C ASP A 70 6.69 -0.17 7.43
N ASN A 71 7.53 -0.56 8.38
CA ASN A 71 7.72 0.18 9.64
C ASN A 71 8.35 1.55 9.40
N TYR A 72 9.28 1.64 8.44
CA TYR A 72 9.87 2.90 8.01
C TYR A 72 8.79 3.85 7.49
N HIS A 73 7.97 3.43 6.53
CA HIS A 73 6.88 4.26 6.00
C HIS A 73 5.84 4.60 7.07
N TYR A 74 5.44 3.63 7.92
CA TYR A 74 4.51 3.86 9.01
C TYR A 74 5.01 4.96 9.97
N SER A 75 6.28 4.86 10.40
CA SER A 75 6.88 5.81 11.34
C SER A 75 6.91 7.24 10.79
N LEU A 76 7.26 7.41 9.51
CA LEU A 76 7.29 8.71 8.85
C LEU A 76 5.89 9.29 8.66
N LEU A 77 4.96 8.51 8.12
CA LEU A 77 3.61 8.97 7.78
C LEU A 77 2.77 9.32 9.01
N ARG A 78 3.10 8.75 10.19
CA ARG A 78 2.45 9.06 11.48
C ARG A 78 3.29 9.95 12.39
N SER A 79 4.47 10.43 11.95
CA SER A 79 5.34 11.30 12.74
C SER A 79 4.62 12.59 13.19
N GLY A 80 5.07 13.18 14.30
CA GLY A 80 4.66 14.53 14.71
C GLY A 80 5.30 15.64 13.88
N SER A 81 6.31 15.35 13.06
CA SER A 81 6.98 16.31 12.18
C SER A 81 6.31 16.39 10.81
N ALA A 82 6.04 17.62 10.33
CA ALA A 82 5.55 17.88 8.99
C ALA A 82 6.55 17.45 7.89
N GLU A 83 7.84 17.58 8.16
CA GLU A 83 8.91 17.20 7.24
C GLU A 83 9.00 15.68 7.09
N ASP A 84 8.89 14.94 8.19
CA ASP A 84 8.89 13.48 8.15
C ASP A 84 7.69 12.93 7.38
N ARG A 85 6.51 13.56 7.52
CA ARG A 85 5.33 13.14 6.73
C ARG A 85 5.49 13.42 5.25
N LEU A 86 6.12 14.55 4.88
CA LEU A 86 6.48 14.83 3.50
C LEU A 86 7.48 13.80 2.95
N LEU A 87 8.51 13.44 3.73
CA LEU A 87 9.46 12.39 3.39
C LEU A 87 8.76 11.03 3.24
N GLY A 88 7.82 10.71 4.13
CA GLY A 88 7.01 9.49 4.06
C GLY A 88 6.23 9.40 2.76
N ILE A 89 5.49 10.45 2.39
CA ILE A 89 4.75 10.50 1.11
C ILE A 89 5.71 10.39 -0.08
N THR A 90 6.82 11.13 -0.03
CA THR A 90 7.86 11.09 -1.07
C THR A 90 8.39 9.69 -1.30
N SER A 91 8.68 8.99 -0.20
CA SER A 91 9.19 7.62 -0.21
C SER A 91 8.17 6.64 -0.79
N VAL A 92 6.89 6.76 -0.43
CA VAL A 92 5.80 5.93 -0.98
C VAL A 92 5.57 6.19 -2.48
N VAL A 93 5.65 7.45 -2.92
CA VAL A 93 5.53 7.81 -4.35
C VAL A 93 6.69 7.23 -5.15
N TYR A 94 7.92 7.36 -4.64
CA TYR A 94 9.10 6.77 -5.27
C TYR A 94 8.96 5.25 -5.37
N TRP A 95 8.67 4.58 -4.25
CA TRP A 95 8.44 3.14 -4.18
C TRP A 95 7.39 2.69 -5.20
N GLY A 96 6.22 3.32 -5.21
CA GLY A 96 5.09 2.93 -6.06
C GLY A 96 5.32 3.13 -7.57
N TYR A 97 6.25 3.99 -7.97
CA TYR A 97 6.61 4.21 -9.37
C TYR A 97 7.91 3.51 -9.80
N PHE A 98 8.68 2.96 -8.86
CA PHE A 98 10.00 2.39 -9.16
C PHE A 98 9.94 1.22 -10.15
N THR A 99 8.86 0.44 -10.16
CA THR A 99 8.66 -0.65 -11.13
C THR A 99 8.54 -0.18 -12.58
N PHE A 100 8.34 1.13 -12.83
CA PHE A 100 8.38 1.75 -14.16
C PHE A 100 9.76 2.30 -14.51
N GLY A 101 10.77 2.12 -13.64
CA GLY A 101 12.14 2.60 -13.80
C GLY A 101 12.48 3.73 -12.83
N ASP A 102 13.73 3.73 -12.34
CA ASP A 102 14.24 4.71 -11.36
C ASP A 102 14.06 6.16 -11.84
N SER A 103 14.48 6.49 -13.06
CA SER A 103 14.34 7.84 -13.61
C SER A 103 12.88 8.30 -13.68
N TYR A 104 11.94 7.38 -13.97
CA TYR A 104 10.52 7.71 -13.99
C TYR A 104 10.00 7.99 -12.58
N ALA A 105 10.38 7.17 -11.60
CA ALA A 105 10.00 7.37 -10.20
C ALA A 105 10.54 8.70 -9.64
N ARG A 106 11.80 9.04 -9.92
CA ARG A 106 12.41 10.33 -9.53
C ARG A 106 11.65 11.51 -10.13
N ASN A 107 11.28 11.45 -11.41
CA ASN A 107 10.48 12.48 -12.07
C ASN A 107 9.09 12.66 -11.42
N LYS A 108 8.46 11.57 -10.94
CA LYS A 108 7.18 11.67 -10.22
C LYS A 108 7.32 12.29 -8.84
N VAL A 109 8.43 12.02 -8.16
CA VAL A 109 8.77 12.72 -6.91
C VAL A 109 9.05 14.19 -7.18
N ASP A 110 9.76 14.54 -8.24
CA ASP A 110 9.95 15.93 -8.63
C ASP A 110 8.61 16.65 -8.84
N TRP A 111 7.65 16.01 -9.51
CA TRP A 111 6.29 16.57 -9.68
C TRP A 111 5.48 16.65 -8.38
N LEU A 112 5.78 15.80 -7.39
CA LEU A 112 5.18 15.88 -6.07
C LEU A 112 5.69 17.14 -5.34
N ILE A 113 7.00 17.39 -5.39
CA ILE A 113 7.68 18.44 -4.61
C ILE A 113 7.61 19.80 -5.29
N ASN A 114 7.81 19.86 -6.60
CA ASN A 114 7.86 21.10 -7.38
C ASN A 114 6.54 21.39 -8.11
N GLY A 115 5.59 20.45 -8.08
CA GLY A 115 4.35 20.53 -8.84
C GLY A 115 4.53 20.16 -10.32
N ASN A 116 3.43 20.14 -11.07
CA ASN A 116 3.44 19.98 -12.52
C ASN A 116 2.27 20.76 -13.16
N LYS A 117 2.09 20.67 -14.48
CA LYS A 117 1.00 21.35 -15.21
C LYS A 117 -0.37 21.05 -14.58
N GLY A 118 -0.91 22.02 -13.83
CA GLY A 118 -2.22 21.94 -13.19
C GLY A 118 -2.24 21.22 -11.83
N GLN A 119 -1.09 20.80 -11.28
CA GLN A 119 -0.99 20.23 -9.94
C GLN A 119 0.01 21.02 -9.09
N PRO A 120 -0.40 21.60 -7.96
CA PRO A 120 0.50 22.35 -7.11
C PRO A 120 1.53 21.44 -6.43
N ALA A 121 2.65 22.04 -6.03
CA ALA A 121 3.63 21.43 -5.16
C ALA A 121 2.99 20.96 -3.84
N THR A 122 3.44 19.81 -3.32
CA THR A 122 3.08 19.32 -2.00
C THR A 122 4.06 19.85 -0.97
N THR A 123 3.60 20.75 -0.10
CA THR A 123 4.41 21.29 1.00
C THR A 123 4.36 20.39 2.23
N SER A 124 5.30 20.55 3.17
CA SER A 124 5.27 19.85 4.46
C SER A 124 4.01 20.17 5.27
N ALA A 125 3.54 21.42 5.23
CA ALA A 125 2.30 21.82 5.89
C ALA A 125 1.07 21.11 5.29
N MET A 126 1.00 21.01 3.94
CA MET A 126 -0.07 20.24 3.27
C MET A 126 0.02 18.76 3.63
N ALA A 127 1.21 18.17 3.52
CA ALA A 127 1.45 16.78 3.91
C ALA A 127 0.95 16.52 5.33
N PHE A 128 1.31 17.37 6.29
CA PHE A 128 0.89 17.25 7.69
C PHE A 128 -0.63 17.36 7.87
N ALA A 129 -1.27 18.36 7.26
CA ALA A 129 -2.71 18.56 7.38
C ALA A 129 -3.51 17.38 6.81
N HIS A 130 -3.19 16.96 5.57
CA HIS A 130 -3.90 15.89 4.88
C HIS A 130 -3.70 14.52 5.54
N THR A 131 -2.47 14.21 5.98
CA THR A 131 -2.19 12.97 6.72
C THR A 131 -2.81 12.97 8.12
N THR A 132 -2.91 14.13 8.79
CA THR A 132 -3.62 14.22 10.08
C THR A 132 -5.10 13.89 9.92
N ALA A 133 -5.74 14.46 8.91
CA ALA A 133 -7.12 14.13 8.58
C ALA A 133 -7.28 12.64 8.25
N ALA A 134 -6.36 12.06 7.47
CA ALA A 134 -6.37 10.64 7.16
C ALA A 134 -6.24 9.76 8.42
N ILE A 135 -5.32 10.10 9.33
CA ILE A 135 -5.14 9.39 10.62
C ILE A 135 -6.43 9.43 11.44
N ASN A 136 -7.05 10.60 11.57
CA ASN A 136 -8.31 10.73 12.31
C ASN A 136 -9.42 9.82 11.74
N HIS A 137 -9.53 9.74 10.41
CA HIS A 137 -10.48 8.83 9.77
C HIS A 137 -10.11 7.35 9.94
N LEU A 138 -8.82 7.00 9.94
CA LEU A 138 -8.34 5.65 10.20
C LEU A 138 -8.67 5.20 11.63
N ASP A 139 -8.47 6.07 12.62
CA ASP A 139 -8.79 5.79 14.02
C ASP A 139 -10.30 5.59 14.22
N GLN A 140 -11.12 6.21 13.37
CA GLN A 140 -12.58 6.01 13.30
C GLN A 140 -13.01 4.84 12.39
N LYS A 141 -12.07 4.08 11.82
CA LYS A 141 -12.31 2.97 10.88
C LYS A 141 -13.01 3.37 9.57
N CYS A 142 -12.93 4.66 9.21
CA CYS A 142 -13.44 5.25 7.98
C CYS A 142 -12.34 5.30 6.90
N ILE A 143 -11.81 4.14 6.50
CA ILE A 143 -10.67 3.98 5.57
C ILE A 143 -10.92 4.65 4.21
N GLY A 144 -12.14 4.57 3.67
CA GLY A 144 -12.51 5.27 2.42
C GLY A 144 -12.38 6.80 2.53
N GLU A 145 -12.75 7.37 3.68
CA GLU A 145 -12.60 8.81 3.97
C GLU A 145 -11.16 9.19 4.29
N ALA A 146 -10.39 8.27 4.88
CA ALA A 146 -8.96 8.47 5.05
C ALA A 146 -8.25 8.63 3.70
N MET A 147 -8.58 7.78 2.71
CA MET A 147 -8.06 7.90 1.34
C MET A 147 -8.46 9.23 0.68
N PHE A 148 -9.71 9.66 0.85
CA PHE A 148 -10.22 10.95 0.36
C PHE A 148 -9.46 12.14 0.94
N SER A 149 -9.07 12.05 2.20
CA SER A 149 -8.32 13.10 2.89
C SER A 149 -6.98 13.41 2.22
N LEU A 150 -6.48 12.56 1.32
CA LEU A 150 -5.25 12.78 0.56
C LEU A 150 -5.44 13.51 -0.79
N GLN A 151 -6.68 13.78 -1.23
CA GLN A 151 -6.99 14.28 -2.58
C GLN A 151 -6.32 15.61 -2.98
N GLY A 152 -5.84 16.39 -2.01
CA GLY A 152 -5.16 17.68 -2.24
C GLY A 152 -3.65 17.58 -2.43
N LEU A 153 -3.08 16.38 -2.31
CA LEU A 153 -1.65 16.14 -2.49
C LEU A 153 -1.36 15.69 -3.93
N SER A 154 -0.29 16.23 -4.52
CA SER A 154 0.14 15.83 -5.87
C SER A 154 0.39 14.32 -5.91
N GLN A 155 0.06 13.68 -7.04
CA GLN A 155 0.07 12.22 -7.24
C GLN A 155 -0.94 11.40 -6.41
N LEU A 156 -1.62 11.96 -5.39
CA LEU A 156 -2.50 11.19 -4.48
C LEU A 156 -4.00 11.42 -4.71
N ASN A 157 -4.40 12.07 -5.80
CA ASN A 157 -5.81 12.26 -6.14
C ASN A 157 -6.50 11.00 -6.69
N ARG A 158 -5.75 9.91 -6.92
CA ARG A 158 -6.28 8.65 -7.45
C ARG A 158 -5.99 7.47 -6.51
N THR A 159 -6.89 6.49 -6.54
CA THR A 159 -6.84 5.28 -5.69
C THR A 159 -5.46 4.60 -5.65
N PRO A 160 -4.75 4.36 -6.78
CA PRO A 160 -3.52 3.56 -6.76
C PRO A 160 -2.41 4.08 -5.86
N PHE A 161 -2.29 5.39 -5.69
CA PHE A 161 -1.24 5.99 -4.85
C PHE A 161 -1.78 6.40 -3.48
N ALA A 162 -3.02 6.89 -3.42
CA ALA A 162 -3.65 7.19 -2.14
C ALA A 162 -3.77 5.92 -1.27
N SER A 163 -4.17 4.78 -1.85
CA SER A 163 -4.26 3.50 -1.13
C SER A 163 -2.91 2.99 -0.62
N LYS A 164 -1.80 3.27 -1.30
CA LYS A 164 -0.45 2.92 -0.82
C LYS A 164 -0.12 3.67 0.47
N VAL A 165 -0.34 4.98 0.48
CA VAL A 165 -0.13 5.82 1.67
C VAL A 165 -1.01 5.31 2.83
N ILE A 166 -2.29 5.05 2.57
CA ILE A 166 -3.20 4.55 3.60
C ILE A 166 -2.79 3.16 4.12
N ALA A 167 -2.36 2.25 3.24
CA ALA A 167 -1.87 0.93 3.63
C ALA A 167 -0.64 1.02 4.54
N PHE A 168 0.30 1.93 4.27
CA PHE A 168 1.45 2.13 5.15
C PHE A 168 1.10 2.88 6.45
N MET A 169 0.05 3.70 6.47
CA MET A 169 -0.43 4.36 7.70
C MET A 169 -1.19 3.42 8.65
N ALA A 170 -1.78 2.35 8.13
CA ALA A 170 -2.58 1.38 8.88
C ALA A 170 -2.46 -0.04 8.29
N PRO A 171 -1.26 -0.65 8.32
CA PRO A 171 -1.01 -1.93 7.62
C PRO A 171 -1.88 -3.08 8.14
N SER A 172 -2.31 -3.02 9.41
CA SER A 172 -3.24 -3.99 10.00
C SER A 172 -4.67 -3.92 9.44
N ALA A 173 -5.09 -2.77 8.91
CA ALA A 173 -6.47 -2.52 8.50
C ALA A 173 -6.64 -2.20 7.01
N ALA A 174 -5.57 -1.83 6.31
CA ALA A 174 -5.61 -1.40 4.92
C ALA A 174 -4.55 -2.12 4.06
N GLY A 175 -4.92 -2.36 2.81
CA GLY A 175 -4.01 -2.84 1.76
C GLY A 175 -3.99 -1.89 0.57
N VAL A 176 -3.05 -2.12 -0.35
CA VAL A 176 -2.96 -1.36 -1.61
C VAL A 176 -4.13 -1.73 -2.52
N TYR A 177 -4.61 -0.76 -3.30
CA TYR A 177 -5.59 -0.99 -4.36
C TYR A 177 -5.10 -0.25 -5.62
N ASP A 178 -4.36 -0.96 -6.48
CA ASP A 178 -3.88 -0.46 -7.76
C ASP A 178 -4.47 -1.22 -8.95
N ASN A 179 -4.01 -0.89 -10.16
CA ASN A 179 -4.53 -1.51 -11.38
C ASN A 179 -4.29 -3.02 -11.42
N ARG A 180 -3.19 -3.54 -10.85
CA ARG A 180 -2.94 -4.99 -10.86
C ARG A 180 -3.95 -5.72 -9.97
N ILE A 181 -4.23 -5.17 -8.78
CA ILE A 181 -5.30 -5.68 -7.92
C ILE A 181 -6.66 -5.57 -8.62
N ALA A 182 -6.98 -4.42 -9.22
CA ALA A 182 -8.23 -4.20 -9.93
C ALA A 182 -8.43 -5.19 -11.08
N ASP A 183 -7.41 -5.37 -11.91
CA ASP A 183 -7.42 -6.26 -13.07
C ASP A 183 -7.60 -7.71 -12.62
N GLY A 184 -6.85 -8.16 -11.60
CA GLY A 184 -7.00 -9.49 -11.04
C GLY A 184 -8.40 -9.74 -10.46
N LEU A 185 -8.93 -8.80 -9.68
CA LEU A 185 -10.30 -8.87 -9.15
C LEU A 185 -11.37 -8.93 -10.25
N SER A 186 -11.16 -8.24 -11.37
CA SER A 186 -12.10 -8.22 -12.51
C SER A 186 -12.26 -9.58 -13.20
N LEU A 187 -11.28 -10.48 -13.04
CA LEU A 187 -11.32 -11.83 -13.60
C LEU A 187 -12.24 -12.77 -12.80
N HIS A 188 -12.81 -12.30 -11.69
CA HIS A 188 -13.58 -13.16 -10.80
C HIS A 188 -14.92 -12.55 -10.37
N SER A 189 -16.00 -13.32 -10.53
CA SER A 189 -17.37 -12.88 -10.26
C SER A 189 -17.65 -12.52 -8.80
N TRP A 190 -17.02 -13.22 -7.85
CA TRP A 190 -17.15 -12.93 -6.40
C TRP A 190 -16.64 -11.54 -6.01
N ALA A 191 -15.74 -10.97 -6.82
CA ALA A 191 -15.07 -9.69 -6.58
C ALA A 191 -15.77 -8.50 -7.27
N ALA A 192 -16.97 -8.70 -7.82
CA ALA A 192 -17.72 -7.65 -8.52
C ALA A 192 -17.89 -6.36 -7.69
N ASN A 193 -18.05 -6.48 -6.37
CA ASN A 193 -18.19 -5.34 -5.45
C ASN A 193 -16.92 -4.48 -5.32
N PHE A 194 -15.77 -5.01 -5.71
CA PHE A 194 -14.50 -4.31 -5.67
C PHE A 194 -14.15 -3.67 -7.01
N SER A 195 -14.70 -4.16 -8.13
CA SER A 195 -14.28 -3.85 -9.50
C SER A 195 -14.25 -2.38 -9.92
N LYS A 196 -14.89 -1.47 -9.16
CA LYS A 196 -14.96 -0.03 -9.43
C LYS A 196 -14.12 0.81 -8.46
N GLY A 197 -13.11 0.19 -7.83
CA GLY A 197 -12.21 0.83 -6.86
C GLY A 197 -11.19 1.80 -7.46
N ILE A 198 -10.90 1.76 -8.77
CA ILE A 198 -9.92 2.65 -9.41
C ILE A 198 -10.59 3.93 -9.91
N GLY A 199 -10.19 5.08 -9.37
CA GLY A 199 -10.69 6.36 -9.84
C GLY A 199 -10.14 7.54 -9.07
N GLN A 200 -10.88 8.66 -9.11
CA GLN A 200 -10.61 9.84 -8.28
C GLN A 200 -11.07 9.57 -6.85
N THR A 201 -10.28 9.96 -5.86
CA THR A 201 -10.58 9.69 -4.44
C THR A 201 -11.79 10.47 -3.93
N ASN A 202 -12.23 11.52 -4.63
CA ASN A 202 -13.45 12.25 -4.33
C ASN A 202 -14.75 11.52 -4.73
N SER A 203 -14.66 10.45 -5.52
CA SER A 203 -15.83 9.66 -5.90
C SER A 203 -16.33 8.83 -4.71
N PRO A 204 -17.60 9.00 -4.26
CA PRO A 204 -18.17 8.16 -3.20
C PRO A 204 -18.11 6.66 -3.50
N GLN A 205 -18.27 6.27 -4.77
CA GLN A 205 -18.18 4.88 -5.20
C GLN A 205 -16.76 4.32 -5.01
N VAL A 206 -15.74 5.07 -5.41
CA VAL A 206 -14.33 4.68 -5.25
C VAL A 206 -13.99 4.50 -3.76
N ARG A 207 -14.43 5.44 -2.91
CA ARG A 207 -14.23 5.36 -1.45
C ARG A 207 -14.90 4.13 -0.85
N SER A 208 -16.14 3.86 -1.22
CA SER A 208 -16.90 2.69 -0.75
C SER A 208 -16.26 1.37 -1.20
N CYS A 209 -15.82 1.27 -2.46
CA CYS A 209 -15.12 0.10 -2.96
C CYS A 209 -13.79 -0.13 -2.22
N TYR A 210 -13.00 0.93 -1.98
CA TYR A 210 -11.75 0.81 -1.24
C TYR A 210 -11.96 0.42 0.24
N GLN A 211 -12.97 0.98 0.90
CA GLN A 211 -13.38 0.57 2.25
C GLN A 211 -13.72 -0.94 2.27
N SER A 212 -14.54 -1.39 1.33
CA SER A 212 -14.98 -2.80 1.24
C SER A 212 -13.79 -3.73 1.01
N TRP A 213 -12.84 -3.33 0.16
CA TRP A 213 -11.59 -4.06 -0.04
C TRP A 213 -10.78 -4.22 1.25
N CYS A 214 -10.59 -3.15 1.99
CA CYS A 214 -9.84 -3.19 3.24
C CYS A 214 -10.53 -4.03 4.34
N ILE A 215 -11.86 -4.00 4.40
CA ILE A 215 -12.66 -4.87 5.27
C ILE A 215 -12.42 -6.34 4.88
N TYR A 216 -12.50 -6.68 3.60
CA TYR A 216 -12.25 -8.03 3.12
C TYR A 216 -10.85 -8.54 3.51
N LEU A 217 -9.80 -7.74 3.27
CA LEU A 217 -8.43 -8.07 3.66
C LEU A 217 -8.28 -8.31 5.17
N THR A 218 -8.90 -7.46 5.99
CA THR A 218 -8.87 -7.58 7.44
C THR A 218 -9.56 -8.86 7.93
N GLN A 219 -10.67 -9.25 7.28
CA GLN A 219 -11.36 -10.49 7.61
C GLN A 219 -10.49 -11.72 7.29
N ILE A 220 -9.85 -11.75 6.12
CA ILE A 220 -8.91 -12.83 5.76
C ILE A 220 -7.74 -12.90 6.73
N ALA A 221 -7.12 -11.76 7.07
CA ALA A 221 -6.04 -11.70 8.04
C ALA A 221 -6.49 -12.22 9.42
N SER A 222 -7.71 -11.87 9.85
CA SER A 222 -8.29 -12.33 11.12
C SER A 222 -8.51 -13.84 11.14
N GLN A 223 -8.97 -14.43 10.03
CA GLN A 223 -9.13 -15.89 9.92
C GLN A 223 -7.79 -16.62 9.95
N LEU A 224 -6.77 -16.09 9.25
CA LEU A 224 -5.43 -16.67 9.28
C LEU A 224 -4.82 -16.62 10.69
N ASN A 225 -4.96 -15.49 11.36
CA ASN A 225 -4.52 -15.31 12.75
C ASN A 225 -5.29 -16.18 13.74
N LEU A 226 -6.58 -16.42 13.51
CA LEU A 226 -7.35 -17.37 14.30
C LEU A 226 -6.76 -18.79 14.18
N GLY A 227 -6.43 -19.24 12.97
CA GLY A 227 -5.75 -20.53 12.78
C GLY A 227 -4.42 -20.63 13.55
N ILE A 228 -3.60 -19.57 13.51
CA ILE A 228 -2.36 -19.49 14.30
C ILE A 228 -2.66 -19.66 15.79
N SER A 229 -3.67 -18.96 16.32
CA SER A 229 -4.06 -19.07 17.73
C SER A 229 -4.58 -20.46 18.12
N LEU A 230 -5.07 -21.24 17.14
CA LEU A 230 -5.49 -22.64 17.28
C LEU A 230 -4.34 -23.64 17.06
N GLY A 231 -3.10 -23.16 16.95
CA GLY A 231 -1.90 -24.00 16.78
C GLY A 231 -1.62 -24.43 15.34
N LYS A 232 -2.25 -23.82 14.34
CA LYS A 232 -1.93 -24.07 12.93
C LYS A 232 -0.65 -23.33 12.52
N GLU A 233 0.15 -23.95 11.66
CA GLU A 233 1.36 -23.37 11.08
C GLU A 233 1.02 -22.38 9.94
N TRP A 234 0.13 -21.43 10.22
CA TRP A 234 -0.36 -20.49 9.22
C TRP A 234 0.40 -19.15 9.21
N MET A 235 1.51 -19.04 9.94
CA MET A 235 2.38 -17.86 9.91
C MET A 235 3.08 -17.73 8.55
N TRP A 236 3.42 -16.50 8.16
CA TRP A 236 4.26 -16.23 6.98
C TRP A 236 5.62 -15.68 7.42
N SER A 237 6.64 -15.71 6.55
CA SER A 237 7.93 -15.07 6.82
C SER A 237 8.51 -14.45 5.54
N CYS A 238 9.48 -13.55 5.69
CA CYS A 238 10.24 -12.97 4.60
C CYS A 238 11.74 -13.25 4.83
N GLY A 239 12.32 -14.17 4.07
CA GLY A 239 13.72 -14.55 4.26
C GLY A 239 13.97 -15.19 5.63
N ASP A 240 14.93 -14.64 6.38
CA ASP A 240 15.35 -15.12 7.71
C ASP A 240 14.45 -14.65 8.87
N ASP A 241 13.37 -13.91 8.57
CA ASP A 241 12.44 -13.40 9.58
C ASP A 241 11.76 -14.55 10.34
N GLN A 242 11.38 -14.27 11.60
CA GLN A 242 10.52 -15.16 12.37
C GLN A 242 9.13 -15.27 11.75
N GLY A 243 8.35 -16.27 12.17
CA GLY A 243 6.96 -16.38 11.74
C GLY A 243 6.14 -15.18 12.17
N GLU A 244 5.48 -14.53 11.21
CA GLU A 244 4.72 -13.31 11.38
C GLU A 244 3.21 -13.55 11.37
N VAL A 245 2.49 -12.72 12.12
CA VAL A 245 1.03 -12.65 12.06
C VAL A 245 0.60 -11.89 10.81
N TRP A 246 -0.62 -12.15 10.36
CA TRP A 246 -1.17 -11.53 9.17
C TRP A 246 -1.72 -10.14 9.47
N ARG A 247 -1.28 -9.16 8.69
CA ARG A 247 -1.92 -7.84 8.57
C ARG A 247 -2.71 -7.79 7.26
N ALA A 248 -3.65 -6.84 7.15
CA ALA A 248 -4.40 -6.63 5.90
C ALA A 248 -3.45 -6.40 4.70
N LEU A 249 -2.35 -5.66 4.91
CA LEU A 249 -1.32 -5.44 3.90
C LEU A 249 -0.63 -6.74 3.45
N ASP A 250 -0.38 -7.68 4.36
CA ASP A 250 0.26 -8.95 3.98
C ASP A 250 -0.67 -9.83 3.16
N VAL A 251 -1.95 -9.85 3.50
CA VAL A 251 -2.97 -10.52 2.68
C VAL A 251 -3.03 -9.91 1.28
N GLU A 252 -3.01 -8.58 1.17
CA GLU A 252 -2.98 -7.90 -0.13
C GLU A 252 -1.77 -8.32 -0.96
N ARG A 253 -0.58 -8.36 -0.37
CA ARG A 253 0.65 -8.78 -1.07
C ARG A 253 0.60 -10.22 -1.57
N ALA A 254 0.00 -11.12 -0.80
CA ALA A 254 -0.25 -12.48 -1.25
C ALA A 254 -1.21 -12.50 -2.45
N ILE A 255 -2.31 -11.74 -2.39
CA ILE A 255 -3.27 -11.64 -3.50
C ILE A 255 -2.62 -11.02 -4.75
N PHE A 256 -1.80 -9.98 -4.57
CA PHE A 256 -1.03 -9.34 -5.64
C PHE A 256 -0.14 -10.34 -6.38
N ALA A 257 0.64 -11.13 -5.64
CA ALA A 257 1.52 -12.14 -6.22
C ALA A 257 0.72 -13.26 -6.91
N MET A 258 -0.40 -13.67 -6.33
CA MET A 258 -1.32 -14.64 -6.94
C MET A 258 -1.86 -14.17 -8.30
N PHE A 259 -2.30 -12.91 -8.39
CA PHE A 259 -2.75 -12.34 -9.66
C PHE A 259 -1.62 -12.16 -10.68
N GLY A 260 -0.38 -11.95 -10.23
CA GLY A 260 0.80 -11.92 -11.08
C GLY A 260 1.15 -13.28 -11.69
N ALA A 261 0.92 -14.37 -10.96
CA ALA A 261 1.23 -15.73 -11.39
C ALA A 261 0.22 -16.34 -12.38
N THR A 262 -0.93 -15.69 -12.61
CA THR A 262 -2.00 -16.25 -13.44
C THR A 262 -1.66 -16.10 -14.93
N PRO A 263 -1.77 -17.16 -15.76
CA PRO A 263 -1.30 -17.18 -17.16
C PRO A 263 -1.83 -16.06 -18.07
N ALA A 264 -3.01 -15.52 -17.78
CA ALA A 264 -3.59 -14.40 -18.52
C ALA A 264 -2.72 -13.12 -18.48
N ASN A 265 -1.86 -12.97 -17.47
CA ASN A 265 -0.94 -11.84 -17.32
C ASN A 265 0.50 -12.13 -17.80
N ALA A 266 0.84 -13.38 -18.12
CA ALA A 266 2.15 -13.78 -18.65
C ALA A 266 2.29 -13.56 -20.18
N ALA A 267 1.20 -13.15 -20.84
CA ALA A 267 1.11 -12.94 -22.29
C ALA A 267 1.11 -11.46 -22.72
N LYS A 268 1.41 -10.53 -21.80
CA LYS A 268 1.63 -9.10 -22.06
C LYS A 268 3.06 -8.73 -21.70
#